data_AF-A0AAV9H2W3-F1
#
_entry.id   AF-A0AAV9H2W3-F1
#
_cell.length_a   1.000
_cell.length_b   1.000
_cell.length_c   1.000
_cell.angle_alpha   90.00
_cell.angle_beta   90.00
_cell.angle_gamma   90.00
#
_symmetry.space_group_name_H-M   'P 1'
#
loop_
_entity.id
_entity.type
_entity.pdbx_description
1 polymer ?
#
loop_
_entity_poly.entity_id
_entity_poly.type
_entity_poly.pdbx_seq_one_letter_code
_entity_poly.pdbx_strand_id
1 'polypeptide(L)'
;MMLGEGVEDPFYTAGAAVAWVTIPTAEEDTKDFVWFPCPGKRLMGTRKDRDDCTRAWFLTSGLPEDHPIRTTMRSVDGLAQRKAWADHFRGVGWRSDRITREIVESPLAEDFHASEAGQVRMDKWYEGRVALVGDAAYCPSPAGWGTAMAFVGAYVMAGELARHCGLSIGAKEPSEEERKKARDAIPEALKAYDETLRPLILKVQKVSRAGQMLPSSKFAVSLTLAVMGWVEILKLDKLMMRLATGGGSDFGWKLPEYAELGSLE
;
A
#
# COMPACT_ATOMS: atom_id res chain seq x y z
N MET A 1 -21.10 -14.28 3.32
CA MET A 1 -19.89 -13.45 3.22
C MET A 1 -18.87 -14.08 4.17
N MET A 2 -17.56 -14.11 3.87
CA MET A 2 -16.57 -14.78 4.75
C MET A 2 -16.58 -14.21 6.19
N LEU A 3 -17.03 -12.96 6.32
CA LEU A 3 -17.38 -12.35 7.59
C LEU A 3 -18.87 -12.65 7.83
N GLY A 4 -19.17 -13.42 8.88
CA GLY A 4 -20.54 -13.71 9.31
C GLY A 4 -21.30 -12.43 9.69
N GLU A 5 -22.62 -12.54 9.90
CA GLU A 5 -23.41 -11.41 10.40
C GLU A 5 -22.91 -10.98 11.79
N GLY A 6 -22.72 -9.66 11.98
CA GLY A 6 -22.29 -9.08 13.25
C GLY A 6 -20.78 -9.13 13.52
N VAL A 7 -19.97 -9.59 12.57
CA VAL A 7 -18.50 -9.49 12.67
C VAL A 7 -18.07 -8.04 12.46
N GLU A 8 -17.25 -7.52 13.38
CA GLU A 8 -16.67 -6.18 13.29
C GLU A 8 -15.82 -6.04 12.01
N ASP A 9 -15.86 -4.87 11.38
CA ASP A 9 -15.10 -4.61 10.15
C ASP A 9 -13.60 -4.83 10.42
N PRO A 10 -12.94 -5.77 9.71
CA PRO A 10 -11.52 -6.04 9.92
C PRO A 10 -10.62 -4.90 9.42
N PHE A 11 -11.19 -3.82 8.87
CA PHE A 11 -10.47 -2.62 8.47
C PHE A 11 -10.20 -1.69 9.66
N TYR A 12 -8.93 -1.64 10.07
CA TYR A 12 -8.43 -0.74 11.11
C TYR A 12 -7.84 0.52 10.50
N THR A 13 -8.53 1.64 10.66
CA THR A 13 -8.05 2.95 10.21
C THR A 13 -6.75 3.36 10.90
N ALA A 14 -5.87 3.98 10.11
CA ALA A 14 -4.68 4.69 10.59
C ALA A 14 -4.98 6.12 11.07
N GLY A 15 -6.23 6.58 10.98
CA GLY A 15 -6.60 7.98 11.19
C GLY A 15 -6.02 8.92 10.13
N ALA A 16 -5.70 8.37 8.94
CA ALA A 16 -5.11 9.09 7.83
C ALA A 16 -5.90 8.86 6.54
N ALA A 17 -5.87 9.84 5.66
CA ALA A 17 -6.41 9.78 4.31
C ALA A 17 -5.28 9.95 3.31
N VAL A 18 -5.39 9.27 2.18
CA VAL A 18 -4.43 9.30 1.07
C VAL A 18 -5.15 9.60 -0.23
N ALA A 19 -4.46 10.28 -1.15
CA ALA A 19 -4.95 10.51 -2.50
C ALA A 19 -3.86 10.43 -3.55
N TRP A 20 -4.25 10.03 -4.76
CA TRP A 20 -3.42 9.96 -5.95
C TRP A 20 -4.16 10.59 -7.12
N VAL A 21 -3.41 11.20 -8.02
CA VAL A 21 -3.95 11.87 -9.21
C VAL A 21 -2.86 12.05 -10.25
N THR A 22 -3.23 12.03 -11.52
CA THR A 22 -2.35 12.40 -12.62
C THR A 22 -2.53 13.87 -12.96
N ILE A 23 -1.42 14.60 -13.09
CA ILE A 23 -1.37 16.00 -13.51
C ILE A 23 -0.41 16.17 -14.69
N PRO A 24 -0.57 17.22 -15.52
CA PRO A 24 0.37 17.52 -16.60
C PRO A 24 1.77 17.75 -16.03
N THR A 25 2.81 17.22 -16.67
CA THR A 25 4.20 17.46 -16.27
C THR A 25 4.59 18.94 -16.41
N ALA A 26 5.37 19.46 -15.46
CA ALA A 26 6.10 20.73 -15.62
C ALA A 26 7.59 20.48 -15.72
N GLU A 27 8.33 21.50 -16.18
CA GLU A 27 9.78 21.45 -16.39
C GLU A 27 10.55 21.00 -15.13
N GLU A 28 10.07 21.36 -13.95
CA GLU A 28 10.75 21.02 -12.70
C GLU A 28 10.45 19.61 -12.15
N ASP A 29 9.55 18.85 -12.77
CA ASP A 29 9.18 17.51 -12.31
C ASP A 29 10.23 16.47 -12.73
N THR A 30 10.68 15.66 -11.77
CA THR A 30 11.73 14.66 -11.95
C THR A 30 11.16 13.25 -11.91
N LYS A 31 11.93 12.28 -12.44
CA LYS A 31 11.57 10.85 -12.38
C LYS A 31 11.73 10.26 -10.97
N ASP A 32 12.36 11.00 -10.07
CA ASP A 32 12.50 10.62 -8.67
C ASP A 32 11.18 10.83 -7.93
N PHE A 33 10.94 10.02 -6.90
CA PHE A 33 9.84 10.29 -5.98
C PHE A 33 10.25 11.43 -5.03
N VAL A 34 9.73 12.62 -5.29
CA VAL A 34 9.95 13.80 -4.46
C VAL A 34 8.76 13.94 -3.51
N TRP A 35 9.03 14.08 -2.22
CA TRP A 35 7.99 14.33 -1.23
C TRP A 35 8.35 15.56 -0.39
N PHE A 36 7.32 16.26 0.08
CA PHE A 36 7.42 17.50 0.82
C PHE A 36 6.52 17.42 2.06
N PRO A 37 7.08 17.41 3.28
CA PRO A 37 6.29 17.48 4.49
C PRO A 37 5.68 18.87 4.63
N CYS A 38 4.36 18.91 4.79
CA CYS A 38 3.60 20.13 4.92
C CYS A 38 3.18 20.35 6.38
N PRO A 39 3.06 21.59 6.85
CA PRO A 39 2.48 21.88 8.17
C PRO A 39 1.05 21.29 8.27
N GLY A 40 0.56 21.07 9.50
CA GLY A 40 -0.82 20.59 9.71
C GLY A 40 -1.03 19.12 9.40
N LYS A 41 -0.01 18.26 9.61
CA LYS A 41 -0.09 16.81 9.38
C LYS A 41 -0.47 16.48 7.94
N ARG A 42 0.26 17.08 7.00
CA ARG A 42 0.07 16.91 5.57
C ARG A 42 1.40 16.50 4.94
N LEU A 43 1.32 15.71 3.89
CA LEU A 43 2.43 15.28 3.08
C LEU A 43 1.97 15.31 1.64
N MET A 44 2.78 15.85 0.74
CA MET A 44 2.51 15.81 -0.68
C MET A 44 3.76 15.39 -1.42
N GLY A 45 3.61 14.75 -2.56
CA GLY A 45 4.75 14.34 -3.37
C GLY A 45 4.40 14.23 -4.84
N THR A 46 5.43 14.21 -5.67
CA THR A 46 5.30 13.97 -7.10
C THR A 46 6.31 12.96 -7.59
N ARG A 47 5.97 12.28 -8.69
CA ARG A 47 6.92 11.50 -9.49
C ARG A 47 6.50 11.59 -10.95
N LYS A 48 7.43 11.97 -11.82
CA LYS A 48 7.21 11.97 -13.26
C LYS A 48 7.17 10.53 -13.75
N ASP A 49 6.00 10.09 -14.19
CA ASP A 49 5.80 8.74 -14.73
C ASP A 49 6.15 8.69 -16.22
N ARG A 50 5.74 9.71 -16.98
CA ARG A 50 5.97 9.85 -18.42
C ARG A 50 6.38 11.29 -18.75
N ASP A 51 6.79 11.53 -19.99
CA ASP A 51 7.22 12.86 -20.41
C ASP A 51 6.12 13.92 -20.25
N ASP A 52 4.85 13.54 -20.43
CA ASP A 52 3.66 14.39 -20.37
C ASP A 52 2.85 14.28 -19.07
N CYS A 53 3.13 13.29 -18.22
CA CYS A 53 2.33 13.00 -17.02
C CYS A 53 3.19 12.86 -15.76
N THR A 54 2.73 13.52 -14.69
CA THR A 54 3.29 13.44 -13.34
C THR A 54 2.22 12.93 -12.38
N ARG A 55 2.54 11.93 -11.56
CA ARG A 55 1.70 11.49 -10.45
C ARG A 55 1.89 12.46 -9.30
N ALA A 56 0.81 13.02 -8.79
CA ALA A 56 0.80 13.66 -7.48
C ALA A 56 0.20 12.72 -6.44
N TRP A 57 0.78 12.73 -5.25
CA TRP A 57 0.37 11.94 -4.10
C TRP A 57 0.19 12.82 -2.89
N PHE A 58 -0.80 12.50 -2.06
CA PHE A 58 -1.12 13.23 -0.84
C PHE A 58 -1.38 12.27 0.30
N LEU A 59 -1.02 12.71 1.50
CA LEU A 59 -1.39 12.06 2.75
C LEU A 59 -1.69 13.12 3.80
N THR A 60 -2.76 12.93 4.56
CA THR A 60 -3.07 13.79 5.71
C THR A 60 -3.64 12.96 6.85
N SER A 61 -3.44 13.38 8.10
CA SER A 61 -3.93 12.65 9.28
C SER A 61 -4.56 13.55 10.34
N GLY A 62 -5.42 12.95 11.17
CA GLY A 62 -6.10 13.66 12.25
C GLY A 62 -7.18 14.63 11.77
N LEU A 63 -7.87 14.30 10.68
CA LEU A 63 -9.02 15.07 10.21
C LEU A 63 -10.24 14.87 11.13
N PRO A 64 -10.97 15.94 11.49
CA PRO A 64 -12.30 15.84 12.10
C PRO A 64 -13.28 15.01 11.24
N GLU A 65 -14.30 14.41 11.86
CA GLU A 65 -15.29 13.58 11.15
C GLU A 65 -16.07 14.33 10.07
N ASP A 66 -16.39 15.60 10.34
CA ASP A 66 -17.12 16.51 9.45
C ASP A 66 -16.22 17.19 8.39
N HIS A 67 -14.92 16.87 8.38
CA HIS A 67 -13.98 17.49 7.45
C HIS A 67 -14.35 17.17 5.98
N PRO A 68 -14.30 18.15 5.05
CA PRO A 68 -14.69 17.96 3.65
C PRO A 68 -14.05 16.75 2.96
N ILE A 69 -12.75 16.49 3.20
CA ILE A 69 -12.07 15.30 2.67
C ILE A 69 -12.78 14.01 3.11
N ARG A 70 -13.20 13.88 4.37
CA ARG A 70 -13.89 12.68 4.87
C ARG A 70 -15.29 12.56 4.29
N THR A 71 -16.05 13.65 4.30
CA THR A 71 -17.46 13.65 3.86
C THR A 71 -17.61 13.44 2.36
N THR A 72 -16.63 13.90 1.57
CA THR A 72 -16.61 13.70 0.11
C THR A 72 -15.99 12.37 -0.33
N MET A 73 -15.23 11.67 0.52
CA MET A 73 -14.43 10.49 0.11
C MET A 73 -15.26 9.36 -0.51
N ARG A 74 -16.49 9.18 -0.04
CA ARG A 74 -17.45 8.17 -0.56
C ARG A 74 -18.46 8.77 -1.55
N SER A 75 -18.30 10.05 -1.91
CA SER A 75 -19.17 10.72 -2.88
C SER A 75 -18.88 10.22 -4.29
N VAL A 76 -19.92 10.09 -5.11
CA VAL A 76 -19.78 9.85 -6.56
C VAL A 76 -19.35 11.11 -7.32
N ASP A 77 -19.40 12.29 -6.70
CA ASP A 77 -18.93 13.54 -7.27
C ASP A 77 -17.40 13.68 -7.10
N GLY A 78 -16.67 13.25 -8.13
CA GLY A 78 -15.21 13.36 -8.17
C GLY A 78 -14.69 14.80 -8.16
N LEU A 79 -15.47 15.79 -8.61
CA LEU A 79 -15.06 17.20 -8.54
C LEU A 79 -15.13 17.71 -7.10
N ALA A 80 -16.16 17.32 -6.34
CA ALA A 80 -16.24 17.65 -4.91
C ALA A 80 -15.05 17.06 -4.12
N GLN A 81 -14.66 15.82 -4.41
CA GLN A 81 -13.46 15.21 -3.83
C GLN A 81 -12.21 16.03 -4.15
N ARG A 82 -11.98 16.30 -5.44
CA ARG A 82 -10.81 17.06 -5.92
C ARG A 82 -10.72 18.44 -5.29
N LYS A 83 -11.84 19.16 -5.17
CA LYS A 83 -11.90 20.47 -4.50
C LYS A 83 -11.58 20.38 -3.01
N ALA A 84 -12.12 19.40 -2.29
CA ALA A 84 -11.84 19.22 -0.87
C ALA A 84 -10.34 18.98 -0.60
N TRP A 85 -9.69 18.18 -1.44
CA TRP A 85 -8.24 17.95 -1.37
C TRP A 85 -7.44 19.18 -1.80
N ALA A 86 -7.84 19.86 -2.88
CA ALA A 86 -7.18 21.07 -3.36
C ALA A 86 -7.21 22.19 -2.30
N ASP A 87 -8.36 22.43 -1.68
CA ASP A 87 -8.51 23.45 -0.62
C ASP A 87 -7.69 23.09 0.62
N HIS A 88 -7.63 21.80 1.00
CA HIS A 88 -6.83 21.34 2.15
C HIS A 88 -5.32 21.48 1.92
N PHE A 89 -4.85 21.44 0.68
CA PHE A 89 -3.42 21.53 0.35
C PHE A 89 -3.00 22.88 -0.28
N ARG A 90 -3.91 23.82 -0.47
CA ARG A 90 -3.59 25.13 -1.08
C ARG A 90 -2.63 25.94 -0.20
N GLY A 91 -1.63 26.59 -0.81
CA GLY A 91 -0.74 27.51 -0.12
C GLY A 91 0.14 26.90 0.97
N VAL A 92 0.33 25.57 0.98
CA VAL A 92 1.17 24.89 2.00
C VAL A 92 2.67 25.01 1.73
N GLY A 93 3.04 25.62 0.60
CA GLY A 93 4.43 25.77 0.14
C GLY A 93 4.78 24.80 -0.99
N TRP A 94 6.06 24.77 -1.36
CA TRP A 94 6.58 23.98 -2.49
C TRP A 94 5.77 24.27 -3.77
N ARG A 95 5.28 23.24 -4.46
CA ARG A 95 4.53 23.31 -5.73
C ARG A 95 3.02 23.18 -5.54
N SER A 96 2.53 23.37 -4.30
CA SER A 96 1.13 23.14 -3.95
C SER A 96 0.13 23.96 -4.77
N ASP A 97 0.41 25.22 -5.07
CA ASP A 97 -0.54 26.06 -5.81
C ASP A 97 -0.77 25.55 -7.24
N ARG A 98 0.29 25.12 -7.93
CA ARG A 98 0.16 24.44 -9.23
C ARG A 98 -0.61 23.14 -9.05
N ILE A 99 -0.13 22.26 -8.16
CA ILE A 99 -0.66 20.90 -8.02
C ILE A 99 -2.15 20.93 -7.67
N THR A 100 -2.57 21.80 -6.75
CA THR A 100 -3.98 21.94 -6.34
C THR A 100 -4.86 22.55 -7.42
N ARG A 101 -4.32 23.44 -8.27
CA ARG A 101 -5.02 23.92 -9.47
C ARG A 101 -5.23 22.78 -10.47
N GLU A 102 -4.18 22.04 -10.81
CA GLU A 102 -4.27 20.94 -11.78
C GLU A 102 -5.21 19.81 -11.31
N ILE A 103 -5.26 19.51 -10.01
CA ILE A 103 -6.24 18.55 -9.45
C ILE A 103 -7.68 18.93 -9.84
N VAL A 104 -8.01 20.22 -9.82
CA VAL A 104 -9.38 20.69 -10.06
C VAL A 104 -9.65 20.88 -11.55
N GLU A 105 -8.68 21.44 -12.28
CA GLU A 105 -8.88 21.95 -13.64
C GLU A 105 -8.44 20.98 -14.74
N SER A 106 -7.49 20.07 -14.46
CA SER A 106 -6.93 19.20 -15.48
C SER A 106 -7.89 18.07 -15.87
N PRO A 107 -8.05 17.78 -17.17
CA PRO A 107 -8.70 16.55 -17.63
C PRO A 107 -7.96 15.28 -17.18
N LEU A 108 -6.63 15.35 -16.96
CA LEU A 108 -5.86 14.19 -16.48
C LEU A 108 -6.23 13.80 -15.06
N ALA A 109 -6.79 14.72 -14.27
CA ALA A 109 -7.19 14.49 -12.89
C ALA A 109 -8.53 13.74 -12.75
N GLU A 110 -9.12 13.26 -13.84
CA GLU A 110 -10.27 12.34 -13.80
C GLU A 110 -9.93 10.99 -13.15
N ASP A 111 -8.64 10.63 -13.10
CA ASP A 111 -8.15 9.44 -12.40
C ASP A 111 -7.96 9.65 -10.89
N PHE A 112 -8.43 10.77 -10.35
CA PHE A 112 -8.32 11.09 -8.93
C PHE A 112 -8.92 9.98 -8.08
N HIS A 113 -8.12 9.45 -7.16
CA HIS A 113 -8.53 8.43 -6.21
C HIS A 113 -8.11 8.83 -4.81
N ALA A 114 -9.04 8.81 -3.87
CA ALA A 114 -8.79 9.00 -2.46
C ALA A 114 -9.35 7.84 -1.64
N SER A 115 -8.66 7.49 -0.57
CA SER A 115 -9.09 6.44 0.35
C SER A 115 -8.61 6.71 1.76
N GLU A 116 -9.26 6.04 2.71
CA GLU A 116 -8.76 5.99 4.08
C GLU A 116 -7.56 5.04 4.12
N ALA A 117 -6.48 5.49 4.77
CA ALA A 117 -5.34 4.65 5.06
C ALA A 117 -5.67 3.75 6.24
N GLY A 118 -5.50 2.44 6.08
CA GLY A 118 -5.77 1.47 7.14
C GLY A 118 -5.15 0.11 6.88
N GLN A 119 -5.37 -0.82 7.80
CA GLN A 119 -4.92 -2.20 7.72
C GLN A 119 -6.11 -3.14 7.76
N VAL A 120 -6.08 -4.21 6.98
CA VAL A 120 -7.02 -5.32 7.16
C VAL A 120 -6.38 -6.34 8.11
N ARG A 121 -7.06 -6.66 9.22
CA ARG A 121 -6.59 -7.64 10.19
C ARG A 121 -7.68 -8.65 10.47
N MET A 122 -7.36 -9.92 10.23
CA MET A 122 -8.29 -11.03 10.39
C MET A 122 -7.58 -12.20 11.07
N ASP A 123 -8.29 -12.92 11.93
CA ASP A 123 -7.77 -14.13 12.57
C ASP A 123 -7.53 -15.25 11.57
N LYS A 124 -8.26 -15.24 10.45
CA LYS A 124 -8.21 -16.25 9.40
C LYS A 124 -8.51 -15.62 8.03
N TRP A 125 -7.76 -15.98 6.99
CA TRP A 125 -7.98 -15.46 5.63
C TRP A 125 -8.78 -16.39 4.72
N TYR A 126 -9.35 -17.46 5.26
CA TYR A 126 -10.06 -18.47 4.49
C TYR A 126 -11.25 -19.07 5.24
N GLU A 127 -12.26 -19.51 4.48
CA GLU A 127 -13.42 -20.22 4.99
C GLU A 127 -13.90 -21.23 3.95
N GLY A 128 -13.97 -22.50 4.34
CA GLY A 128 -14.29 -23.59 3.43
C GLY A 128 -13.33 -23.64 2.24
N ARG A 129 -13.83 -23.23 1.07
CA ARG A 129 -13.10 -23.24 -0.21
C ARG A 129 -12.85 -21.83 -0.76
N VAL A 130 -13.06 -20.81 0.06
CA VAL A 130 -12.88 -19.40 -0.29
C VAL A 130 -11.71 -18.86 0.52
N ALA A 131 -10.82 -18.11 -0.13
CA ALA A 131 -9.72 -17.41 0.52
C ALA A 131 -9.67 -15.95 0.05
N LEU A 132 -9.17 -15.08 0.93
CA LEU A 132 -8.80 -13.70 0.63
C LEU A 132 -7.30 -13.64 0.36
N VAL A 133 -6.88 -12.78 -0.57
CA VAL A 133 -5.48 -12.58 -0.93
C VAL A 133 -5.22 -11.09 -1.11
N GLY A 134 -4.00 -10.64 -0.81
CA GLY A 134 -3.57 -9.25 -0.98
C GLY A 134 -4.23 -8.30 0.02
N ASP A 135 -4.53 -7.08 -0.42
CA ASP A 135 -5.10 -6.05 0.47
C ASP A 135 -6.46 -6.44 1.07
N ALA A 136 -7.21 -7.33 0.41
CA ALA A 136 -8.47 -7.86 0.95
C ALA A 136 -8.27 -8.74 2.20
N ALA A 137 -7.09 -9.34 2.39
CA ALA A 137 -6.77 -10.21 3.53
C ALA A 137 -5.88 -9.52 4.57
N TYR A 138 -4.89 -8.76 4.10
CA TYR A 138 -3.80 -8.29 4.95
C TYR A 138 -3.17 -6.98 4.49
N CYS A 139 -3.99 -6.00 4.08
CA CYS A 139 -3.49 -4.67 3.73
C CYS A 139 -2.52 -4.15 4.81
N PRO A 140 -1.26 -3.80 4.47
CA PRO A 140 -0.27 -3.38 5.46
C PRO A 140 -0.38 -1.90 5.89
N SER A 141 -1.31 -1.12 5.31
CA SER A 141 -1.37 0.37 5.35
C SER A 141 -0.31 1.04 4.45
N PRO A 142 -0.39 2.36 4.14
CA PRO A 142 0.20 2.93 2.92
C PRO A 142 1.73 3.11 2.96
N ALA A 143 2.45 2.21 3.61
CA ALA A 143 3.90 2.10 3.59
C ALA A 143 4.44 1.45 2.29
N GLY A 144 3.63 1.33 1.23
CA GLY A 144 4.07 0.86 -0.10
C GLY A 144 4.29 -0.65 -0.22
N TRP A 145 4.01 -1.44 0.83
CA TRP A 145 4.24 -2.88 0.83
C TRP A 145 3.09 -3.71 0.24
N GLY A 146 1.93 -3.11 -0.05
CA GLY A 146 0.73 -3.83 -0.51
C GLY A 146 0.99 -4.68 -1.76
N THR A 147 1.59 -4.08 -2.79
CA THR A 147 1.93 -4.78 -4.05
C THR A 147 2.90 -5.94 -3.81
N ALA A 148 3.96 -5.72 -3.04
CA ALA A 148 4.94 -6.77 -2.72
C ALA A 148 4.28 -7.94 -1.97
N MET A 149 3.42 -7.64 -0.99
CA MET A 149 2.70 -8.66 -0.23
C MET A 149 1.62 -9.37 -1.05
N ALA A 150 1.03 -8.71 -2.05
CA ALA A 150 0.13 -9.35 -2.99
C ALA A 150 0.87 -10.40 -3.83
N PHE A 151 2.06 -10.09 -4.35
CA PHE A 151 2.88 -11.06 -5.09
C PHE A 151 3.34 -12.23 -4.23
N VAL A 152 3.91 -11.95 -3.05
CA VAL A 152 4.37 -12.99 -2.12
C VAL A 152 3.20 -13.89 -1.71
N GLY A 153 2.04 -13.30 -1.39
CA GLY A 153 0.87 -14.08 -1.01
C GLY A 153 0.28 -14.90 -2.16
N ALA A 154 0.25 -14.38 -3.38
CA ALA A 154 -0.17 -15.15 -4.55
C ALA A 154 0.75 -16.35 -4.81
N TYR A 155 2.07 -16.15 -4.67
CA TYR A 155 3.06 -17.22 -4.80
C TYR A 155 2.87 -18.32 -3.75
N VAL A 156 2.75 -17.95 -2.46
CA VAL A 156 2.51 -18.92 -1.37
C VAL A 156 1.17 -19.63 -1.57
N MET A 157 0.10 -18.92 -1.94
CA MET A 157 -1.21 -19.53 -2.22
C MET A 157 -1.12 -20.57 -3.35
N ALA A 158 -0.50 -20.21 -4.48
CA ALA A 158 -0.33 -21.12 -5.60
C ALA A 158 0.50 -22.36 -5.20
N GLY A 159 1.56 -22.16 -4.42
CA GLY A 159 2.43 -23.21 -3.93
C GLY A 159 1.73 -24.21 -3.00
N GLU A 160 0.99 -23.70 -2.01
CA GLU A 160 0.24 -24.58 -1.09
C GLU A 160 -0.90 -25.31 -1.81
N LEU A 161 -1.59 -24.65 -2.75
CA LEU A 161 -2.56 -25.34 -3.61
C LEU A 161 -1.90 -26.43 -4.46
N ALA A 162 -0.74 -26.16 -5.04
CA ALA A 162 0.00 -27.13 -5.85
C ALA A 162 0.39 -28.37 -5.04
N ARG A 163 1.00 -28.15 -3.87
CA ARG A 163 1.45 -29.20 -2.94
C ARG A 163 0.31 -30.05 -2.39
N HIS A 164 -0.78 -29.43 -1.95
CA HIS A 164 -1.88 -30.14 -1.28
C HIS A 164 -2.90 -30.72 -2.26
N CYS A 165 -3.19 -30.03 -3.36
CA CYS A 165 -4.18 -30.45 -4.34
C CYS A 165 -3.58 -31.27 -5.50
N GLY A 166 -2.27 -31.51 -5.50
CA GLY A 166 -1.58 -32.28 -6.53
C GLY A 166 -1.58 -31.60 -7.89
N LEU A 167 -1.52 -30.28 -7.92
CA LEU A 167 -1.43 -29.50 -9.16
C LEU A 167 0.05 -29.29 -9.48
N SER A 168 0.46 -29.55 -10.72
CA SER A 168 1.81 -29.24 -11.19
C SER A 168 1.79 -28.75 -12.63
N ILE A 169 2.74 -27.89 -12.97
CA ILE A 169 2.88 -27.40 -14.34
C ILE A 169 3.23 -28.58 -15.26
N GLY A 170 2.44 -28.76 -16.33
CA GLY A 170 2.62 -29.87 -17.28
C GLY A 170 1.97 -31.20 -16.87
N ALA A 171 1.18 -31.23 -15.79
CA ALA A 171 0.37 -32.39 -15.44
C ALA A 171 -0.67 -32.72 -16.54
N LYS A 172 -0.98 -34.01 -16.71
CA LYS A 172 -2.08 -34.47 -17.56
C LYS A 172 -3.42 -34.00 -16.97
N GLU A 173 -4.46 -33.95 -17.82
CA GLU A 173 -5.81 -33.66 -17.32
C GLU A 173 -6.19 -34.65 -16.20
N PRO A 174 -6.57 -34.15 -15.01
CA PRO A 174 -6.88 -35.02 -13.89
C PRO A 174 -8.21 -35.73 -14.12
N SER A 175 -8.24 -37.01 -13.74
CA SER A 175 -9.46 -37.81 -13.65
C SER A 175 -10.46 -37.20 -12.66
N GLU A 176 -11.73 -37.61 -12.74
CA GLU A 176 -12.77 -37.09 -11.83
C GLU A 176 -12.48 -37.42 -10.36
N GLU A 177 -11.83 -38.55 -10.09
CA GLU A 177 -11.41 -38.95 -8.75
C GLU A 177 -10.28 -38.06 -8.22
N GLU A 178 -9.29 -37.73 -9.06
CA GLU A 178 -8.22 -36.78 -8.73
C GLU A 178 -8.77 -35.37 -8.51
N ARG A 179 -9.74 -34.93 -9.32
CA ARG A 179 -10.43 -33.64 -9.13
C ARG A 179 -11.17 -33.59 -7.81
N LYS A 180 -11.84 -34.68 -7.43
CA LYS A 180 -12.53 -34.78 -6.14
C LYS A 180 -11.54 -34.71 -4.98
N LYS A 181 -10.45 -35.47 -5.04
CA LYS A 181 -9.38 -35.45 -4.03
C LYS A 181 -8.75 -34.05 -3.90
N ALA A 182 -8.42 -33.42 -5.02
CA ALA A 182 -7.90 -32.06 -5.08
C ALA A 182 -8.85 -31.07 -4.43
N ARG A 183 -10.16 -31.16 -4.75
CA ARG A 183 -11.19 -30.38 -4.06
C ARG A 183 -11.14 -30.64 -2.57
N ASP A 184 -11.21 -31.87 -2.10
CA ASP A 184 -11.26 -32.18 -0.67
C ASP A 184 -10.01 -31.71 0.10
N ALA A 185 -8.88 -31.53 -0.58
CA ALA A 185 -7.64 -30.99 -0.02
C ALA A 185 -7.59 -29.45 0.08
N ILE A 186 -8.48 -28.70 -0.61
CA ILE A 186 -8.47 -27.22 -0.62
C ILE A 186 -8.44 -26.61 0.79
N PRO A 187 -9.29 -27.02 1.75
CA PRO A 187 -9.28 -26.41 3.08
C PRO A 187 -7.92 -26.53 3.81
N GLU A 188 -7.20 -27.63 3.64
CA GLU A 188 -5.86 -27.81 4.23
C GLU A 188 -4.83 -26.94 3.52
N ALA A 189 -4.93 -26.80 2.20
CA ALA A 189 -4.06 -25.92 1.42
C ALA A 189 -4.22 -24.45 1.85
N LEU A 190 -5.46 -23.99 2.05
CA LEU A 190 -5.75 -22.63 2.49
C LEU A 190 -5.29 -22.37 3.93
N LYS A 191 -5.32 -23.40 4.78
CA LYS A 191 -4.73 -23.35 6.12
C LYS A 191 -3.21 -23.18 6.08
N ALA A 192 -2.53 -23.99 5.27
CA ALA A 192 -1.09 -23.89 5.10
C ALA A 192 -0.67 -22.51 4.54
N TYR A 193 -1.45 -21.96 3.61
CA TYR A 193 -1.24 -20.61 3.07
C TYR A 193 -1.25 -19.55 4.17
N ASP A 194 -2.25 -19.60 5.05
CA ASP A 194 -2.41 -18.68 6.16
C ASP A 194 -1.22 -18.81 7.14
N GLU A 195 -0.93 -20.02 7.59
CA GLU A 195 0.14 -20.29 8.56
C GLU A 195 1.54 -19.88 8.05
N THR A 196 1.82 -20.13 6.77
CA THR A 196 3.12 -19.80 6.14
C THR A 196 3.33 -18.29 6.03
N LEU A 197 2.30 -17.54 5.63
CA LEU A 197 2.41 -16.12 5.31
C LEU A 197 2.18 -15.21 6.53
N ARG A 198 1.40 -15.63 7.53
CA ARG A 198 1.05 -14.84 8.72
C ARG A 198 2.23 -14.23 9.46
N PRO A 199 3.36 -14.92 9.72
CA PRO A 199 4.50 -14.32 10.41
C PRO A 199 5.10 -13.11 9.68
N LEU A 200 5.14 -13.14 8.33
CA LEU A 200 5.62 -12.02 7.52
C LEU A 200 4.66 -10.85 7.62
N ILE A 201 3.36 -11.09 7.41
CA ILE A 201 2.33 -10.05 7.41
C ILE A 201 2.29 -9.31 8.74
N LEU A 202 2.34 -10.03 9.87
CA LEU A 202 2.32 -9.41 11.20
C LEU A 202 3.53 -8.47 11.40
N LYS A 203 4.71 -8.83 10.88
CA LYS A 203 5.90 -7.97 10.94
C LYS A 203 5.74 -6.72 10.07
N VAL A 204 5.25 -6.88 8.83
CA VAL A 204 5.02 -5.76 7.90
C VAL A 204 3.98 -4.78 8.43
N GLN A 205 2.85 -5.29 8.95
CA GLN A 205 1.79 -4.48 9.55
C GLN A 205 2.27 -3.72 10.79
N LYS A 206 3.17 -4.31 11.60
CA LYS A 206 3.74 -3.65 12.77
C LYS A 206 4.65 -2.48 12.40
N VAL A 207 5.53 -2.63 11.40
CA VAL A 207 6.44 -1.56 10.95
C VAL A 207 5.66 -0.37 10.39
N SER A 208 4.62 -0.64 9.61
CA SER A 208 3.82 0.39 8.95
C SER A 208 3.10 1.35 9.92
N ARG A 209 2.89 0.93 11.18
CA ARG A 209 2.32 1.77 12.25
C ARG A 209 3.28 2.85 12.75
N ALA A 210 4.59 2.60 12.70
CA ALA A 210 5.59 3.54 13.23
C ALA A 210 5.83 4.76 12.31
N GLY A 211 5.55 4.62 10.99
CA GLY A 211 5.84 5.64 9.98
C GLY A 211 4.82 6.78 9.84
N GLN A 212 3.81 6.87 10.71
CA GLN A 212 2.65 7.77 10.53
C GLN A 212 2.76 9.13 11.24
N MET A 213 3.95 9.51 11.71
CA MET A 213 4.16 10.80 12.37
C MET A 213 4.45 11.92 11.36
N LEU A 214 3.40 12.68 11.01
CA LEU A 214 3.53 13.87 10.16
C LEU A 214 3.75 15.13 11.00
N PRO A 215 4.59 16.08 10.55
CA PRO A 215 4.81 17.32 11.25
C PRO A 215 3.55 18.19 11.27
N SER A 216 3.23 18.77 12.43
CA SER A 216 2.05 19.62 12.61
C SER A 216 2.36 21.12 12.41
N SER A 217 3.60 21.56 12.59
CA SER A 217 3.96 22.99 12.56
C SER A 217 5.01 23.31 11.48
N LYS A 218 5.08 24.59 11.06
CA LYS A 218 6.11 25.08 10.14
C LYS A 218 7.52 24.86 10.69
N PHE A 219 7.71 25.09 11.98
CA PHE A 219 8.99 24.84 12.65
C PHE A 219 9.40 23.35 12.57
N ALA A 220 8.46 22.44 12.83
CA ALA A 220 8.74 21.01 12.73
C ALA A 220 9.12 20.60 11.30
N VAL A 221 8.43 21.14 10.29
CA VAL A 221 8.79 20.95 8.87
C VAL A 221 10.21 21.46 8.59
N SER A 222 10.54 22.69 9.01
CA SER A 222 11.87 23.26 8.81
C SER A 222 12.96 22.44 9.50
N LEU A 223 12.71 21.93 10.71
CA LEU A 223 13.64 21.06 11.42
C LEU A 223 13.82 19.73 10.70
N THR A 224 12.74 19.09 10.24
CA THR A 224 12.80 17.84 9.47
C THR A 224 13.64 18.02 8.19
N LEU A 225 13.37 19.07 7.42
CA LEU A 225 14.11 19.35 6.19
C LEU A 225 15.57 19.70 6.47
N ALA A 226 15.86 20.44 7.55
CA ALA A 226 17.22 20.70 7.97
C ALA A 226 17.94 19.39 8.29
N VAL A 227 17.39 18.56 9.18
CA VAL A 227 18.00 17.26 9.53
C VAL A 227 18.27 16.40 8.29
N MET A 228 17.34 16.35 7.34
CA MET A 228 17.54 15.64 6.06
C MET A 228 18.68 16.22 5.24
N GLY A 229 18.75 17.55 5.12
CA GLY A 229 19.86 18.23 4.45
C GLY A 229 21.21 17.95 5.12
N TRP A 230 21.27 17.93 6.46
CA TRP A 230 22.49 17.59 7.19
C TRP A 230 22.91 16.13 6.97
N VAL A 231 21.96 15.18 6.97
CA VAL A 231 22.24 13.76 6.67
C VAL A 231 22.85 13.59 5.28
N GLU A 232 22.30 14.29 4.28
CA GLU A 232 22.82 14.26 2.91
C GLU A 232 24.21 14.93 2.79
N ILE A 233 24.40 16.10 3.40
CA ILE A 233 25.69 16.81 3.40
C ILE A 233 26.78 15.93 4.02
N LEU A 234 26.47 15.26 5.12
CA LEU A 234 27.38 14.37 5.84
C LEU A 234 27.50 12.97 5.19
N LYS A 235 26.73 12.69 4.13
CA LYS A 235 26.63 11.39 3.46
C LYS A 235 26.36 10.23 4.42
N LEU A 236 25.63 10.52 5.51
CA LEU A 236 25.29 9.54 6.53
C LEU A 236 24.30 8.50 5.99
N ASP A 237 23.53 8.85 4.96
CA ASP A 237 22.71 7.94 4.17
C ASP A 237 23.56 6.79 3.57
N LYS A 238 24.71 7.11 2.95
CA LYS A 238 25.60 6.12 2.33
C LYS A 238 26.30 5.26 3.37
N LEU A 239 26.64 5.85 4.51
CA LEU A 239 27.21 5.11 5.65
C LEU A 239 26.16 4.16 6.25
N MET A 240 24.94 4.64 6.48
CA MET A 240 23.81 3.83 6.95
C MET A 240 23.50 2.70 5.98
N MET A 241 23.43 2.96 4.67
CA MET A 241 23.22 1.91 3.68
C MET A 241 24.36 0.89 3.65
N ARG A 242 25.63 1.32 3.73
CA ARG A 242 26.81 0.43 3.81
C ARG A 242 26.92 -0.35 5.10
N LEU A 243 26.35 0.15 6.20
CA LEU A 243 26.23 -0.59 7.45
C LEU A 243 24.98 -1.49 7.43
N ALA A 244 23.95 -1.11 6.69
CA ALA A 244 22.71 -1.85 6.48
C ALA A 244 22.80 -2.88 5.34
N THR A 245 23.92 -3.02 4.62
CA THR A 245 24.16 -4.12 3.66
C THR A 245 24.23 -5.50 4.31
N GLY A 246 23.95 -5.62 5.62
CA GLY A 246 23.60 -6.86 6.31
C GLY A 246 22.18 -6.90 6.91
N GLY A 247 21.30 -5.96 6.58
CA GLY A 247 19.99 -5.80 7.24
C GLY A 247 18.99 -4.88 6.51
N GLY A 248 18.94 -4.92 5.17
CA GLY A 248 17.90 -4.26 4.41
C GLY A 248 16.61 -5.07 4.46
N SER A 249 15.55 -4.55 5.08
CA SER A 249 14.19 -5.12 5.11
C SER A 249 14.11 -6.65 5.33
N ASP A 250 15.09 -7.23 6.02
CA ASP A 250 15.07 -8.66 6.32
C ASP A 250 14.09 -8.85 7.48
N PHE A 251 12.86 -9.22 7.13
CA PHE A 251 11.87 -9.61 8.13
C PHE A 251 12.25 -10.94 8.81
N GLY A 252 13.40 -11.53 8.51
CA GLY A 252 13.82 -12.84 9.01
C GLY A 252 12.83 -13.93 8.58
N TRP A 253 12.19 -13.73 7.43
CA TRP A 253 11.22 -14.65 6.84
C TRP A 253 11.76 -15.06 5.46
N LYS A 254 11.83 -16.36 5.22
CA LYS A 254 12.33 -16.91 3.97
C LYS A 254 11.14 -17.30 3.11
N LEU A 255 11.18 -16.91 1.84
CA LEU A 255 10.22 -17.36 0.85
C LEU A 255 10.31 -18.89 0.76
N PRO A 256 9.19 -19.63 0.93
CA PRO A 256 9.19 -21.08 0.76
C PRO A 256 9.51 -21.47 -0.68
N GLU A 257 10.06 -22.66 -0.88
CA GLU A 257 10.22 -23.23 -2.22
C GLU A 257 9.10 -24.23 -2.50
N TYR A 258 8.52 -24.15 -3.70
CA TYR A 258 7.49 -25.06 -4.19
C TYR A 258 7.98 -25.70 -5.49
N ALA A 259 8.49 -26.92 -5.40
CA ALA A 259 8.98 -27.68 -6.55
C ALA A 259 7.87 -27.92 -7.59
N GLU A 260 6.62 -27.95 -7.14
CA GLU A 260 5.41 -28.16 -7.93
C GLU A 260 5.14 -27.02 -8.92
N LEU A 261 5.65 -25.82 -8.64
CA LEU A 261 5.54 -24.64 -9.51
C LEU A 261 6.65 -24.56 -10.57
N GLY A 262 7.59 -25.51 -10.58
CA GLY A 262 8.77 -25.48 -11.45
C GLY A 262 9.80 -24.43 -11.04
N SER A 263 10.92 -24.38 -11.76
CA SER A 263 11.92 -23.32 -11.61
C SER A 263 11.42 -22.04 -12.30
N LEU A 264 11.58 -20.90 -11.63
CA LEU A 264 11.48 -19.59 -12.26
C LEU A 264 12.72 -19.38 -13.14
N GLU A 265 12.71 -19.91 -14.37
CA GLU A 265 13.69 -19.57 -15.41
C GLU A 265 13.27 -18.31 -16.18
#